data_AF-A0A925AND3-F1
#
_entry.id   AF-A0A925AND3-F1
#
_cell.length_a   1.000
_cell.length_b   1.000
_cell.length_c   1.000
_cell.angle_alpha   90.00
_cell.angle_beta   90.00
_cell.angle_gamma   90.00
#
_symmetry.space_group_name_H-M   'P 1'
#
loop_
_entity.id
_entity.type
_entity.pdbx_description
1 polymer ?
#
loop_
_entity_poly.entity_id
_entity_poly.type
_entity_poly.pdbx_seq_one_letter_code
_entity_poly.pdbx_strand_id
1 'polypeptide(L)' 'DNPALEAWAAEVARLRGAGRPSLPSRLALERATNPFLRCSEPTVVRGASAHAGRALDGPVEVFAELRAWKNVF' A
#
# COMPACT_ATOMS: atom_id res chain seq x y z
N ASP A 1 9.51 -5.21 3.68
CA ASP A 1 8.92 -4.96 5.00
C ASP A 1 8.62 -3.50 5.21
N ASN A 2 7.48 -3.21 5.85
CA ASN A 2 7.06 -1.86 6.22
C ASN A 2 6.42 -1.92 7.62
N PRO A 3 7.20 -1.67 8.70
CA PRO A 3 6.71 -1.79 10.07
C PRO A 3 5.49 -0.91 10.37
N ALA A 4 5.39 0.27 9.74
CA ALA A 4 4.23 1.14 9.90
C ALA A 4 2.94 0.54 9.32
N LEU A 5 3.03 -0.19 8.20
CA LEU A 5 1.89 -0.90 7.62
C LEU A 5 1.49 -2.10 8.47
N GLU A 6 2.45 -2.86 8.99
CA GLU A 6 2.19 -4.00 9.87
C GLU A 6 1.48 -3.57 11.17
N ALA A 7 2.01 -2.53 11.82
CA ALA A 7 1.39 -1.96 13.02
C ALA A 7 -0.02 -1.42 12.73
N TRP A 8 -0.21 -0.74 11.59
CA TRP A 8 -1.51 -0.22 11.20
C TRP A 8 -2.51 -1.34 10.88
N ALA A 9 -2.09 -2.41 10.19
CA ALA A 9 -2.94 -3.56 9.90
C ALA A 9 -3.43 -4.25 11.17
N ALA A 10 -2.56 -4.40 12.17
CA ALA A 10 -2.93 -4.95 13.48
C ALA A 10 -3.97 -4.07 14.20
N GLU A 11 -3.81 -2.74 14.18
CA GLU A 11 -4.77 -1.83 14.78
C GLU A 11 -6.12 -1.84 14.05
N VAL A 12 -6.12 -1.87 12.72
CA VAL A 12 -7.36 -1.99 11.93
C VAL A 12 -8.08 -3.30 12.24
N ALA A 13 -7.36 -4.42 12.35
CA ALA A 13 -7.93 -5.70 12.75
C ALA A 13 -8.60 -5.62 14.13
N ARG A 14 -7.94 -4.99 15.10
CA ARG A 14 -8.48 -4.75 16.45
C ARG A 14 -9.74 -3.88 16.44
N LEU A 15 -9.73 -2.76 15.70
CA LEU A 15 -10.89 -1.86 15.58
C LEU A 15 -12.09 -2.58 14.95
N ARG A 16 -11.86 -3.30 13.85
CA ARG A 16 -12.91 -4.07 13.17
C ARG A 16 -13.45 -5.20 14.03
N GLY A 17 -12.60 -5.90 14.78
CA GLY A 17 -13.03 -6.92 15.75
C GLY A 17 -13.93 -6.37 16.85
N ALA A 18 -13.77 -5.10 17.20
CA ALA A 18 -14.61 -4.39 18.16
C ALA A 18 -15.83 -3.68 17.51
N GLY A 19 -16.11 -3.93 16.22
CA GLY A 19 -17.21 -3.27 15.50
C GLY A 19 -17.02 -1.75 15.29
N ARG A 20 -15.79 -1.25 15.44
CA ARG A 20 -15.46 0.18 15.31
C ARG A 20 -14.94 0.52 13.92
N PRO A 21 -15.22 1.73 13.41
CA PRO A 21 -14.63 2.19 12.16
C PRO A 21 -13.12 2.41 12.30
N SER A 22 -12.38 2.19 11.21
CA SER A 22 -10.95 2.50 11.08
C SER A 22 -10.68 3.88 10.50
N LEU A 23 -11.72 4.70 10.37
CA LEU A 23 -11.69 6.05 9.85
C LEU A 23 -12.19 7.04 10.90
N PRO A 24 -11.77 8.32 10.83
CA PRO A 24 -10.81 8.89 9.86
C PRO A 24 -9.35 8.50 10.13
N SER A 25 -8.50 8.51 9.09
CA SER A 25 -7.05 8.39 9.21
C SER A 25 -6.36 9.75 9.02
N ARG A 26 -5.07 9.84 9.37
CA ARG A 26 -4.25 11.04 9.13
C ARG A 26 -3.47 10.91 7.83
N LEU A 27 -3.28 11.99 7.09
CA LEU A 27 -2.50 11.98 5.85
C LEU A 27 -1.06 11.46 6.05
N ALA A 28 -0.44 11.77 7.18
CA ALA A 28 0.90 11.25 7.52
C ALA A 28 0.93 9.71 7.61
N LEU A 29 -0.13 9.11 8.16
CA LEU A 29 -0.28 7.65 8.23
C LEU A 29 -0.47 7.07 6.82
N GLU A 30 -1.34 7.67 6.01
CA GLU A 30 -1.55 7.25 4.62
C GLU A 30 -0.24 7.29 3.81
N ARG A 31 0.56 8.34 3.94
CA ARG A 31 1.88 8.40 3.27
C ARG A 31 2.85 7.30 3.70
N ALA A 32 2.73 6.82 4.95
CA ALA A 32 3.59 5.77 5.49
C ALA A 32 3.12 4.35 5.12
N THR A 33 1.82 4.15 4.89
CA THR A 33 1.24 2.80 4.76
C THR A 33 0.58 2.53 3.40
N ASN A 34 0.04 3.54 2.74
CA ASN A 34 -0.73 3.38 1.52
C ASN A 34 0.17 3.16 0.29
N PRO A 35 0.09 2.01 -0.40
CA PRO A 35 0.96 1.71 -1.55
C PRO A 35 0.78 2.70 -2.71
N PHE A 36 -0.41 3.28 -2.88
CA PHE A 36 -0.70 4.26 -3.94
C PHE A 36 -0.06 5.63 -3.71
N LEU A 37 0.32 5.94 -2.47
CA LEU A 37 1.06 7.16 -2.12
C LEU A 37 2.57 6.91 -2.04
N ARG A 38 3.01 5.69 -2.33
CA ARG A 38 4.38 5.22 -2.15
C ARG A 38 4.96 4.62 -3.43
N CYS A 39 4.46 5.04 -4.59
CA CYS A 39 4.88 4.51 -5.89
C CYS A 39 6.35 4.78 -6.24
N SER A 40 7.02 5.72 -5.55
CA SER A 40 8.46 5.97 -5.70
C SER A 40 9.32 5.19 -4.69
N GLU A 41 8.71 4.50 -3.72
CA GLU A 41 9.46 3.77 -2.70
C GLU A 41 10.08 2.50 -3.31
N PRO A 42 11.39 2.25 -3.14
CA PRO A 42 12.06 1.13 -3.79
C PRO A 42 11.41 -0.23 -3.51
N THR A 43 10.85 -0.43 -2.31
CA THR A 43 10.15 -1.66 -1.94
C THR A 43 8.86 -1.86 -2.73
N VAL A 44 8.11 -0.77 -2.97
CA VAL A 44 6.87 -0.78 -3.75
C VAL A 44 7.18 -0.96 -5.23
N VAL A 45 8.18 -0.25 -5.76
CA VAL A 45 8.65 -0.40 -7.15
C VAL A 45 9.05 -1.84 -7.43
N ARG A 46 9.85 -2.45 -6.53
CA ARG A 46 10.26 -3.86 -6.68
C ARG A 46 9.07 -4.82 -6.66
N GLY A 47 8.12 -4.62 -5.75
CA GLY A 47 6.92 -5.46 -5.67
C GLY A 47 6.07 -5.38 -6.93
N ALA A 48 5.82 -4.16 -7.41
CA ALA A 48 5.07 -3.94 -8.65
C ALA A 48 5.81 -4.49 -9.87
N SER A 49 7.12 -4.30 -9.97
CA SER A 49 7.93 -4.80 -11.09
C SER A 49 7.97 -6.33 -11.12
N ALA A 50 8.05 -6.97 -9.95
CA ALA A 50 7.99 -8.43 -9.84
C ALA A 50 6.63 -8.98 -10.28
N HIS A 51 5.54 -8.30 -9.92
CA HIS A 51 4.20 -8.67 -10.37
C HIS A 51 4.02 -8.50 -11.88
N ALA A 52 4.50 -7.38 -12.44
CA ALA A 52 4.46 -7.10 -13.87
C ALA A 52 5.37 -8.01 -14.72
N GLY A 53 6.31 -8.73 -14.10
CA GLY A 53 7.32 -9.51 -14.80
C GLY A 53 8.35 -8.67 -15.59
N ARG A 54 8.42 -7.35 -15.32
CA ARG A 54 9.35 -6.41 -15.96
C ARG A 54 9.71 -5.26 -15.03
N ALA A 55 10.82 -4.57 -15.31
CA ALA A 55 11.14 -3.33 -14.62
C ALA A 55 10.09 -2.24 -14.95
N LEU A 56 9.70 -1.47 -13.94
CA LEU A 56 8.85 -0.29 -14.03
C LEU A 56 9.71 0.96 -13.73
N ASP A 57 9.83 1.87 -14.69
CA ASP A 57 10.83 2.95 -14.63
C ASP A 57 10.28 4.29 -14.09
N GLY A 58 9.03 4.32 -13.63
CA GLY A 58 8.43 5.55 -13.12
C GLY A 58 7.24 5.35 -12.17
N PRO A 59 6.95 6.34 -11.31
CA PRO A 59 5.87 6.25 -10.33
C PRO A 59 4.49 6.12 -10.96
N VAL A 60 4.29 6.63 -12.18
CA VAL A 60 3.03 6.49 -12.92
C VAL A 60 2.80 5.04 -13.37
N GLU A 61 3.82 4.38 -13.91
CA GLU A 61 3.73 2.97 -14.29
C GLU A 61 3.52 2.08 -13.07
N VAL A 62 4.25 2.35 -11.99
CA VAL A 62 4.10 1.64 -10.72
C VAL A 62 2.69 1.82 -10.16
N PHE A 63 2.14 3.02 -10.19
CA PHE A 63 0.76 3.27 -9.76
C PHE A 63 -0.24 2.50 -10.62
N ALA A 64 -0.09 2.54 -11.94
CA ALA A 64 -0.98 1.86 -12.88
C ALA A 64 -0.98 0.34 -12.64
N GLU A 65 0.21 -0.25 -12.47
CA GLU A 65 0.38 -1.67 -12.18
C GLU A 65 -0.25 -2.06 -10.84
N LEU A 66 0.04 -1.31 -9.76
CA LEU A 66 -0.56 -1.56 -8.45
C LEU A 66 -2.08 -1.46 -8.48
N ARG A 67 -2.62 -0.55 -9.31
CA ARG A 67 -4.07 -0.40 -9.45
C ARG A 67 -4.67 -1.57 -10.22
N ALA A 68 -4.05 -1.98 -11.32
CA ALA A 68 -4.46 -3.15 -12.09
C ALA A 68 -4.42 -4.41 -11.22
N TRP A 69 -3.33 -4.63 -10.48
CA TRP A 69 -3.19 -5.75 -9.56
C TRP A 69 -4.29 -5.74 -8.48
N LYS A 70 -4.53 -4.59 -7.83
CA LYS A 70 -5.59 -4.47 -6.81
C LYS A 70 -7.01 -4.72 -7.36
N ASN A 71 -7.24 -4.61 -8.67
CA ASN A 71 -8.57 -4.89 -9.25
C ASN A 71 -8.89 -6.38 -9.36
N VAL A 72 -7.87 -7.24 -9.38
CA VAL A 72 -8.00 -8.69 -9.55
C VAL A 72 -7.63 -9.50 -8.31
N PHE A 73 -7.30 -8.80 -7.21
CA PHE A 73 -6.94 -9.37 -5.91
C PHE A 73 -8.12 -9.40 -4.94
#